data_AF-A0A357V9M1-F1
#
_entry.id   AF-A0A357V9M1-F1
#
_cell.length_a   1.000
_cell.length_b   1.000
_cell.length_c   1.000
_cell.angle_alpha   90.00
_cell.angle_beta   90.00
_cell.angle_gamma   90.00
#
_symmetry.space_group_name_H-M   'P 1'
#
loop_
_entity.id
_entity.type
_entity.pdbx_description
1 polymer ?
#
loop_
_entity_poly.entity_id
_entity_poly.type
_entity_poly.pdbx_seq_one_letter_code
_entity_poly.pdbx_strand_id
1 'polypeptide(L)'
;MNTASESAYRFFQREVTIEDLSNPLFADVLAVWDALRGDAMGPPWRVADMLRYPHAAIPFISVVDLTKDGEFRYRYWGTGHVDVKGYDYTGRSPRDHAPADYGRMINDEYRTVADTAKPKAFVHDIRPGFAQAAKFQETLRLPLANDGRTVSGVISFADWRSNAGHWTEMFDTLSDPATGLGAV
;
A
#
# COMPACT_ATOMS: atom_id res chain seq x y z
N MET A 1 29.04 -16.04 25.59
CA MET A 1 28.54 -14.93 24.74
C MET A 1 27.82 -15.55 23.56
N ASN A 2 26.49 -15.49 23.54
CA ASN A 2 25.72 -15.90 22.38
C ASN A 2 24.54 -14.93 22.23
N THR A 3 24.65 -13.98 21.32
CA THR A 3 23.59 -13.00 21.02
C THR A 3 23.55 -12.79 19.52
N ALA A 4 23.13 -13.82 18.78
CA ALA A 4 22.54 -13.61 17.47
C ALA A 4 21.06 -13.24 17.72
N SER A 5 20.77 -11.95 17.64
CA SER A 5 19.40 -11.42 17.62
C SER A 5 18.75 -11.79 16.28
N GLU A 6 18.27 -13.03 16.18
CA GLU A 6 17.68 -13.58 14.95
C GLU A 6 16.16 -13.34 14.88
N SER A 7 15.75 -12.08 15.02
CA SER A 7 14.36 -11.65 14.80
C SER A 7 14.29 -10.74 13.57
N ALA A 8 14.66 -11.28 12.41
CA ALA A 8 14.50 -10.56 11.14
C ALA A 8 13.08 -10.78 10.62
N TYR A 9 12.23 -9.76 10.72
CA TYR A 9 10.97 -9.75 9.96
C TYR A 9 11.28 -9.94 8.47
N ARG A 10 10.47 -10.76 7.79
CA ARG A 10 10.51 -10.88 6.33
C ARG A 10 9.28 -10.20 5.75
N PHE A 11 9.51 -9.43 4.70
CA PHE A 11 8.46 -8.73 3.96
C PHE A 11 8.50 -9.19 2.53
N PHE A 12 7.35 -9.59 2.02
CA PHE A 12 7.15 -9.83 0.60
C PHE A 12 6.04 -8.92 0.12
N GLN A 13 6.14 -8.51 -1.14
CA GLN A 13 5.12 -7.75 -1.83
C GLN A 13 4.82 -8.44 -3.16
N ARG A 14 3.56 -8.39 -3.57
CA ARG A 14 3.16 -8.67 -4.94
C ARG A 14 2.24 -7.58 -5.45
N GLU A 15 2.48 -7.13 -6.68
CA GLU A 15 1.45 -6.47 -7.47
C GLU A 15 0.42 -7.53 -7.88
N VAL A 16 -0.86 -7.21 -7.71
CA VAL A 16 -2.00 -8.06 -8.08
C VAL A 16 -2.96 -7.26 -8.96
N THR A 17 -3.96 -7.93 -9.56
CA THR A 17 -5.03 -7.19 -10.22
C THR A 17 -5.95 -6.56 -9.17
N ILE A 18 -6.65 -5.47 -9.50
CA ILE A 18 -7.54 -4.81 -8.54
C ILE A 18 -8.72 -5.74 -8.20
N GLU A 19 -9.13 -6.56 -9.15
CA GLU A 19 -10.21 -7.53 -9.04
C GLU A 19 -9.88 -8.66 -8.05
N ASP A 20 -8.60 -8.91 -7.78
CA ASP A 20 -8.15 -9.92 -6.80
C ASP A 20 -8.23 -9.41 -5.35
N LEU A 21 -8.50 -8.11 -5.12
CA LEU A 21 -8.62 -7.55 -3.79
C LEU A 21 -9.93 -8.02 -3.13
N SER A 22 -9.81 -8.60 -1.93
CA SER A 22 -10.90 -9.32 -1.27
C SER A 22 -11.93 -8.41 -0.59
N ASN A 23 -11.53 -7.21 -0.15
CA ASN A 23 -12.43 -6.27 0.52
C ASN A 23 -13.22 -5.43 -0.49
N PRO A 24 -14.57 -5.47 -0.49
CA PRO A 24 -15.38 -4.69 -1.42
C PRO A 24 -15.16 -3.16 -1.32
N LEU A 25 -14.66 -2.67 -0.19
CA LEU A 25 -14.30 -1.25 -0.04
C LEU A 25 -13.23 -0.80 -1.05
N PHE A 26 -12.41 -1.70 -1.59
CA PHE A 26 -11.47 -1.34 -2.65
C PHE A 26 -12.18 -0.87 -3.92
N ALA A 27 -13.26 -1.55 -4.32
CA ALA A 27 -14.07 -1.15 -5.47
C ALA A 27 -14.78 0.19 -5.20
N ASP A 28 -15.32 0.39 -4.00
CA ASP A 28 -15.98 1.64 -3.62
C ASP A 28 -14.99 2.83 -3.61
N VAL A 29 -13.78 2.62 -3.06
CA VAL A 29 -12.71 3.63 -3.05
C VAL A 29 -12.28 3.98 -4.47
N LEU A 30 -12.11 2.97 -5.34
CA LEU A 30 -11.76 3.18 -6.75
C LEU A 30 -12.85 3.97 -7.48
N ALA A 31 -14.12 3.62 -7.27
CA ALA A 31 -15.25 4.31 -7.90
C ALA A 31 -15.33 5.79 -7.51
N VAL A 32 -15.08 6.12 -6.23
CA VAL A 32 -15.03 7.52 -5.77
C VAL A 32 -13.87 8.27 -6.43
N TRP A 33 -12.69 7.67 -6.49
CA TRP A 33 -11.53 8.27 -7.16
C TRP A 33 -11.78 8.50 -8.65
N ASP A 34 -12.38 7.53 -9.33
CA ASP A 34 -12.70 7.60 -10.76
C ASP A 34 -13.74 8.70 -11.05
N ALA A 35 -14.79 8.79 -10.22
CA ALA A 35 -15.77 9.86 -10.33
C ALA A 35 -15.17 11.25 -10.06
N LEU A 36 -14.18 11.36 -9.16
CA LEU A 36 -13.50 12.62 -8.85
C LEU A 36 -12.56 13.07 -9.97
N ARG A 37 -11.87 12.14 -10.65
CA ARG A 37 -10.91 12.49 -11.71
C ARG A 37 -11.61 12.89 -13.01
N GLY A 38 -12.78 12.30 -13.31
CA GLY A 38 -13.42 12.45 -14.62
C GLY A 38 -12.47 12.03 -15.75
N ASP A 39 -12.20 12.95 -16.68
CA ASP A 39 -11.27 12.71 -17.79
C ASP A 39 -9.79 12.98 -17.45
N ALA A 40 -9.50 13.47 -16.24
CA ALA A 40 -8.13 13.73 -15.81
C ALA A 40 -7.37 12.43 -15.51
N MET A 41 -6.04 12.54 -15.48
CA MET A 41 -5.13 11.45 -15.08
C MET A 41 -5.41 10.95 -13.65
N GLY A 42 -5.75 11.88 -12.76
CA GLY A 42 -6.15 11.63 -11.39
C GLY A 42 -6.84 12.88 -10.84
N PRO A 43 -7.59 12.77 -9.74
CA PRO A 43 -8.23 13.92 -9.14
C PRO A 43 -7.19 14.81 -8.44
N PRO A 44 -7.43 16.11 -8.32
CA PRO A 44 -6.64 16.95 -7.44
C PRO A 44 -6.86 16.52 -5.99
N TRP A 45 -5.84 16.68 -5.14
CA TRP A 45 -6.05 16.51 -3.70
C TRP A 45 -6.86 17.67 -3.13
N ARG A 46 -8.00 17.37 -2.49
CA ARG A 46 -8.75 18.33 -1.68
C ARG A 46 -9.28 17.64 -0.44
N VAL A 47 -9.03 18.23 0.73
CA VAL A 47 -9.52 17.68 2.00
C VAL A 47 -11.05 17.52 2.03
N ALA A 48 -11.78 18.40 1.34
CA ALA A 48 -13.23 18.34 1.24
C ALA A 48 -13.73 17.06 0.53
N ASP A 49 -12.93 16.48 -0.37
CA ASP A 49 -13.30 15.28 -1.10
C ASP A 49 -13.15 14.01 -0.25
N MET A 50 -12.45 14.08 0.90
CA MET A 50 -12.28 12.93 1.81
C MET A 50 -13.61 12.35 2.27
N LEU A 51 -14.62 13.20 2.49
CA LEU A 51 -15.94 12.78 2.95
C LEU A 51 -16.77 12.07 1.87
N ARG A 52 -16.28 12.03 0.61
CA ARG A 52 -16.90 11.27 -0.48
C ARG A 52 -16.48 9.80 -0.47
N TYR A 53 -15.34 9.47 0.15
CA TYR A 53 -14.92 8.09 0.32
C TYR A 53 -15.78 7.37 1.37
N PRO A 54 -15.90 6.03 1.30
CA PRO A 54 -16.62 5.27 2.31
C PRO A 54 -16.09 5.57 3.72
N HIS A 55 -16.99 5.88 4.66
CA HIS A 55 -16.61 6.22 6.04
C HIS A 55 -15.74 5.15 6.70
N ALA A 56 -15.96 3.87 6.37
CA ALA A 56 -15.17 2.75 6.88
C ALA A 56 -13.75 2.68 6.32
N ALA A 57 -13.51 3.28 5.14
CA ALA A 57 -12.21 3.31 4.48
C ALA A 57 -11.34 4.48 4.97
N ILE A 58 -11.94 5.64 5.28
CA ILE A 58 -11.22 6.87 5.67
C ILE A 58 -10.14 6.65 6.76
N PRO A 59 -10.40 5.90 7.86
CA PRO A 59 -9.38 5.65 8.87
C PRO A 59 -8.14 4.91 8.35
N PHE A 60 -8.24 4.23 7.21
CA PHE A 60 -7.15 3.48 6.59
C PHE A 60 -6.76 4.05 5.22
N ILE A 61 -7.10 5.32 4.98
CA ILE A 61 -6.59 6.09 3.85
C ILE A 61 -5.28 6.78 4.27
N SER A 62 -4.33 6.82 3.36
CA SER A 62 -3.13 7.66 3.45
C SER A 62 -2.97 8.45 2.16
N VAL A 63 -2.45 9.66 2.26
CA VAL A 63 -2.14 10.48 1.07
C VAL A 63 -0.69 10.91 1.15
N VAL A 64 0.05 10.67 0.07
CA VAL A 64 1.42 11.17 -0.10
C VAL A 64 1.46 12.23 -1.19
N ASP A 65 2.23 13.28 -0.93
CA ASP A 65 2.66 14.22 -1.94
C ASP A 65 3.92 13.69 -2.63
N LEU A 66 4.01 13.88 -3.94
CA LEU A 66 5.26 13.81 -4.68
C LEU A 66 5.86 15.21 -4.76
N THR A 67 6.99 15.42 -4.12
CA THR A 67 7.67 16.73 -4.10
C THR A 67 8.37 17.01 -5.42
N LYS A 68 8.77 18.28 -5.62
CA LYS A 68 9.57 18.70 -6.79
C LYS A 68 10.90 17.98 -6.90
N ASP A 69 11.45 17.54 -5.78
CA ASP A 69 12.72 16.78 -5.72
C ASP A 69 12.51 15.28 -6.01
N GLY A 70 11.27 14.86 -6.31
CA GLY A 70 10.93 13.47 -6.57
C GLY A 70 10.82 12.62 -5.31
N GLU A 71 10.63 13.22 -4.14
CA GLU A 71 10.49 12.51 -2.87
C GLU A 71 9.02 12.41 -2.44
N PHE A 72 8.68 11.35 -1.72
CA PHE A 72 7.33 11.16 -1.19
C PHE A 72 7.23 11.62 0.27
N ARG A 73 6.15 12.33 0.61
CA ARG A 73 5.83 12.73 1.99
C ARG A 73 4.36 12.53 2.30
N TYR A 74 4.05 11.90 3.44
CA TYR A 74 2.66 11.77 3.88
C TYR A 74 2.06 13.13 4.21
N ARG A 75 1.02 13.51 3.47
CA ARG A 75 0.17 14.67 3.73
C ARG A 75 -0.96 14.32 4.71
N TYR A 76 -1.50 13.11 4.60
CA TYR A 76 -2.58 12.62 5.45
C TYR A 76 -2.31 11.18 5.84
N TRP A 77 -2.62 10.86 7.10
CA TRP A 77 -2.54 9.53 7.66
C TRP A 77 -3.82 9.25 8.44
N GLY A 78 -4.60 8.28 7.98
CA GLY A 78 -5.83 7.87 8.65
C GLY A 78 -5.59 7.30 10.04
N THR A 79 -6.52 7.55 10.95
CA THR A 79 -6.40 7.16 12.37
C THR A 79 -6.36 5.65 12.59
N GLY A 80 -7.05 4.88 11.76
CA GLY A 80 -7.02 3.42 11.80
C GLY A 80 -5.64 2.84 11.50
N HIS A 81 -4.79 3.55 10.75
CA HIS A 81 -3.38 3.17 10.63
C HIS A 81 -2.61 3.35 11.93
N VAL A 82 -2.92 4.37 12.75
CA VAL A 82 -2.29 4.56 14.06
C VAL A 82 -2.63 3.41 14.98
N ASP A 83 -3.87 2.92 14.97
CA ASP A 83 -4.27 1.76 15.77
C ASP A 83 -3.49 0.49 15.40
N VAL A 84 -3.14 0.32 14.13
CA VAL A 84 -2.40 -0.86 13.63
C VAL A 84 -0.88 -0.71 13.76
N LYS A 85 -0.36 0.48 13.46
CA LYS A 85 1.10 0.75 13.38
C LYS A 85 1.67 1.38 14.65
N GLY A 86 0.82 1.86 15.55
CA GLY A 86 1.21 2.55 16.78
C GLY A 86 1.83 3.94 16.55
N TYR A 87 1.79 4.47 15.32
CA TYR A 87 2.48 5.70 14.95
C TYR A 87 1.77 6.44 13.81
N ASP A 88 1.71 7.76 13.92
CA ASP A 88 1.22 8.67 12.87
C ASP A 88 2.39 9.12 11.99
N TYR A 89 2.36 8.72 10.71
CA TYR A 89 3.41 9.02 9.74
C TYR A 89 3.24 10.37 9.03
N THR A 90 2.29 11.21 9.41
CA THR A 90 2.09 12.54 8.80
C THR A 90 3.39 13.35 8.80
N GLY A 91 3.72 13.92 7.63
CA GLY A 91 4.94 14.70 7.38
C GLY A 91 6.21 13.87 7.09
N ARG A 92 6.17 12.55 7.30
CA ARG A 92 7.32 11.63 7.12
C ARG A 92 7.41 11.07 5.71
N SER A 93 8.56 10.48 5.40
CA SER A 93 8.78 9.70 4.18
C SER A 93 8.21 8.29 4.35
N PRO A 94 7.72 7.64 3.27
CA PRO A 94 7.53 6.19 3.25
C PRO A 94 8.77 5.40 3.69
N ARG A 95 9.97 5.93 3.41
CA ARG A 95 11.25 5.31 3.81
C ARG A 95 11.49 5.32 5.32
N ASP A 96 10.74 6.12 6.08
CA ASP A 96 10.82 6.17 7.54
C ASP A 96 10.04 5.02 8.22
N HIS A 97 9.33 4.19 7.44
CA HIS A 97 8.70 2.99 7.97
C HIS A 97 9.74 2.02 8.51
N ALA A 98 9.45 1.47 9.69
CA ALA A 98 10.26 0.42 10.27
C ALA A 98 9.65 -0.96 9.97
N PRO A 99 10.46 -1.95 9.61
CA PRO A 99 11.90 -1.84 9.32
C PRO A 99 12.17 -1.20 7.95
N ALA A 100 13.42 -0.74 7.75
CA ALA A 100 13.80 0.06 6.58
C ALA A 100 13.48 -0.61 5.23
N ASP A 101 13.53 -1.94 5.15
CA ASP A 101 13.24 -2.71 3.94
C ASP A 101 11.76 -2.58 3.56
N TYR A 102 10.86 -2.60 4.55
CA TYR A 102 9.43 -2.35 4.35
C TYR A 102 9.18 -0.91 3.90
N GLY A 103 9.91 0.07 4.44
CA GLY A 103 9.83 1.46 3.98
C GLY A 103 10.29 1.65 2.54
N ARG A 104 11.36 0.95 2.12
CA ARG A 104 11.81 0.96 0.71
C ARG A 104 10.78 0.34 -0.22
N MET A 105 10.23 -0.81 0.16
CA MET A 105 9.15 -1.49 -0.57
C MET A 105 7.94 -0.56 -0.80
N ILE A 106 7.42 0.07 0.26
CA ILE A 106 6.30 1.04 0.15
C ILE A 106 6.67 2.22 -0.75
N ASN A 107 7.89 2.75 -0.62
CA ASN A 107 8.36 3.86 -1.44
C ASN A 107 8.37 3.49 -2.93
N ASP A 108 8.80 2.27 -3.26
CA ASP A 108 8.91 1.79 -4.63
C ASP A 108 7.52 1.58 -5.25
N GLU A 109 6.53 1.13 -4.48
CA GLU A 109 5.13 1.08 -4.93
C GLU A 109 4.56 2.48 -5.26
N TYR A 110 4.83 3.48 -4.42
CA TYR A 110 4.46 4.86 -4.73
C TYR A 110 5.14 5.36 -6.00
N ARG A 111 6.42 5.02 -6.19
CA ARG A 111 7.17 5.32 -7.41
C ARG A 111 6.52 4.68 -8.64
N THR A 112 6.16 3.40 -8.57
CA THR A 112 5.48 2.69 -9.67
C THR A 112 4.17 3.37 -10.07
N VAL A 113 3.34 3.80 -9.10
CA VAL A 113 2.10 4.53 -9.41
C VAL A 113 2.39 5.88 -10.06
N ALA A 114 3.38 6.61 -9.56
CA ALA A 114 3.76 7.90 -10.13
C ALA A 114 4.29 7.79 -11.56
N ASP A 115 5.15 6.80 -11.82
CA ASP A 115 5.77 6.59 -13.13
C ASP A 115 4.77 6.07 -14.18
N THR A 116 3.83 5.21 -13.77
CA THR A 116 2.83 4.62 -14.68
C THR A 116 1.57 5.48 -14.81
N ALA A 117 1.33 6.38 -13.87
CA ALA A 117 0.11 7.18 -13.75
C ALA A 117 -1.18 6.32 -13.76
N LYS A 118 -1.12 5.12 -13.18
CA LYS A 118 -2.24 4.16 -13.15
C LYS A 118 -2.54 3.68 -11.72
N PRO A 119 -3.81 3.35 -11.42
CA PRO A 119 -4.16 2.56 -10.24
C PRO A 119 -3.34 1.27 -10.16
N LYS A 120 -2.86 0.94 -8.95
CA LYS A 120 -2.11 -0.27 -8.66
C LYS A 120 -2.59 -0.91 -7.37
N ALA A 121 -2.64 -2.23 -7.35
CA ALA A 121 -2.99 -3.04 -6.20
C ALA A 121 -1.79 -3.87 -5.75
N PHE A 122 -1.57 -3.95 -4.45
CA PHE A 122 -0.49 -4.74 -3.87
C PHE A 122 -0.97 -5.54 -2.67
N VAL A 123 -0.37 -6.71 -2.47
CA VAL A 123 -0.51 -7.50 -1.25
C VAL A 123 0.85 -7.61 -0.58
N HIS A 124 0.92 -7.23 0.69
CA HIS A 124 2.09 -7.42 1.53
C HIS A 124 1.91 -8.66 2.39
N ASP A 125 2.92 -9.52 2.42
CA ASP A 125 3.08 -10.60 3.39
C ASP A 125 4.11 -10.17 4.43
N ILE A 126 3.64 -9.97 5.66
CA ILE A 126 4.45 -9.56 6.80
C ILE A 126 4.62 -10.77 7.71
N ARG A 127 5.79 -11.39 7.64
CA ARG A 127 6.14 -12.56 8.46
C ARG A 127 6.97 -12.12 9.67
N PRO A 128 6.40 -12.07 10.88
CA PRO A 128 7.17 -11.86 12.11
C PRO A 128 8.14 -13.02 12.33
N GLY A 129 9.36 -12.74 12.81
CA GLY A 129 10.42 -13.74 13.01
C GLY A 129 10.20 -14.75 14.16
N PHE A 130 8.99 -14.86 14.69
CA PHE A 130 8.59 -15.84 15.72
C PHE A 130 7.38 -16.64 15.22
N ALA A 131 6.96 -17.69 15.94
CA ALA A 131 5.79 -18.54 15.64
C ALA A 131 4.41 -17.81 15.64
N GLN A 132 4.40 -16.50 15.36
CA GLN A 132 3.23 -15.70 15.10
C GLN A 132 2.80 -15.90 13.65
N ALA A 133 1.48 -15.87 13.42
CA ALA A 133 0.93 -15.96 12.07
C ALA A 133 1.40 -14.78 11.21
N ALA A 134 1.64 -15.07 9.91
CA ALA A 134 1.84 -14.05 8.91
C ALA A 134 0.63 -13.10 8.88
N LYS A 135 0.89 -11.82 8.63
CA LYS A 135 -0.15 -10.82 8.42
C LYS A 135 -0.13 -10.38 6.98
N PHE A 136 -1.30 -10.38 6.36
CA PHE A 136 -1.46 -9.87 5.01
C PHE A 136 -2.07 -8.48 5.04
N GLN A 137 -1.60 -7.64 4.14
CA GLN A 137 -2.13 -6.31 3.95
C GLN A 137 -2.38 -6.11 2.46
N GLU A 138 -3.64 -5.94 2.10
CA GLU A 138 -4.03 -5.50 0.77
C GLU A 138 -3.96 -3.98 0.70
N THR A 139 -3.45 -3.43 -0.41
CA THR A 139 -3.39 -2.00 -0.64
C THR A 139 -3.80 -1.66 -2.06
N LEU A 140 -4.59 -0.59 -2.19
CA LEU A 140 -4.91 0.05 -3.45
C LEU A 140 -4.28 1.43 -3.44
N ARG A 141 -3.52 1.76 -4.47
CA ARG A 141 -2.81 3.03 -4.64
C ARG A 141 -3.27 3.71 -5.92
N LEU A 142 -3.72 4.95 -5.81
CA LEU A 142 -4.37 5.68 -6.89
C LEU A 142 -3.66 7.02 -7.11
N PRO A 143 -3.29 7.37 -8.36
CA PRO A 143 -2.55 8.60 -8.62
C PRO A 143 -3.44 9.83 -8.37
N LEU A 144 -2.84 10.90 -7.86
CA LEU A 144 -3.45 12.21 -7.74
C LEU A 144 -2.77 13.17 -8.72
N ALA A 145 -3.53 14.09 -9.32
CA ALA A 145 -2.99 15.08 -10.25
C ALA A 145 -3.64 16.46 -10.02
N ASN A 146 -2.92 17.35 -9.33
CA ASN A 146 -3.44 18.68 -8.98
C ASN A 146 -3.73 19.57 -10.20
N ASP A 147 -3.00 19.37 -11.30
CA ASP A 147 -3.21 20.04 -12.59
C ASP A 147 -4.01 19.18 -13.59
N GLY A 148 -4.44 17.98 -13.16
CA GLY A 148 -5.12 16.98 -13.97
C GLY A 148 -4.25 16.23 -15.00
N ARG A 149 -2.95 16.54 -15.10
CA ARG A 149 -2.06 16.06 -16.17
C ARG A 149 -0.76 15.44 -15.67
N THR A 150 -0.31 15.81 -14.48
CA THR A 150 0.95 15.38 -13.89
C THR A 150 0.67 14.75 -12.53
N VAL A 151 1.25 13.57 -12.26
CA VAL A 151 1.11 12.97 -10.92
C VAL A 151 1.75 13.89 -9.88
N SER A 152 0.95 14.34 -8.93
CA SER A 152 1.36 15.20 -7.81
C SER A 152 1.40 14.46 -6.47
N GLY A 153 0.94 13.21 -6.44
CA GLY A 153 0.84 12.42 -5.23
C GLY A 153 0.07 11.13 -5.46
N VAL A 154 -0.17 10.40 -4.37
CA VAL A 154 -0.92 9.14 -4.40
C VAL A 154 -1.83 9.09 -3.18
N ILE A 155 -3.09 8.73 -3.39
CA ILE A 155 -4.01 8.32 -2.32
C ILE A 155 -4.02 6.80 -2.26
N SER A 156 -3.89 6.25 -1.06
CA SER A 156 -3.93 4.81 -0.83
C SER A 156 -5.02 4.45 0.15
N PHE A 157 -5.72 3.34 -0.08
CA PHE A 157 -6.50 2.63 0.94
C PHE A 157 -5.79 1.32 1.25
N ALA A 158 -5.68 0.97 2.54
CA ALA A 158 -5.10 -0.30 2.94
C ALA A 158 -6.00 -1.07 3.89
N ASP A 159 -6.21 -2.35 3.60
CA ASP A 159 -6.91 -3.25 4.49
C ASP A 159 -5.92 -4.16 5.22
N TRP A 160 -6.13 -4.27 6.52
CA TRP A 160 -5.35 -5.13 7.44
C TRP A 160 -6.14 -6.37 7.88
N ARG A 161 -7.37 -6.52 7.36
CA ARG A 161 -8.32 -7.56 7.75
C ARG A 161 -8.39 -8.70 6.74
N SER A 162 -7.52 -8.66 5.72
CA SER A 162 -7.44 -9.64 4.65
C SER A 162 -7.32 -11.06 5.20
N ASN A 163 -8.07 -11.99 4.61
CA ASN A 163 -8.08 -13.39 5.05
C ASN A 163 -6.74 -14.06 4.73
N ALA A 164 -6.00 -14.48 5.76
CA ALA A 164 -4.71 -15.12 5.62
C ALA A 164 -4.76 -16.35 4.70
N GLY A 165 -5.84 -17.16 4.75
CA GLY A 165 -5.92 -18.39 3.96
C GLY A 165 -5.87 -18.18 2.45
N HIS A 166 -6.45 -17.07 1.94
CA HIS A 166 -6.45 -16.77 0.50
C HIS A 166 -5.04 -16.43 -0.01
N TRP A 167 -4.27 -15.69 0.78
CA TRP A 167 -2.94 -15.22 0.39
C TRP A 167 -1.84 -16.25 0.68
N THR A 168 -2.01 -17.08 1.71
CA THR A 168 -1.04 -18.13 2.07
C THR A 168 -0.72 -19.03 0.88
N GLU A 169 -1.71 -19.57 0.17
CA GLU A 169 -1.46 -20.44 -0.99
C GLU A 169 -0.65 -19.75 -2.10
N MET A 170 -0.97 -18.48 -2.40
CA MET A 170 -0.26 -17.69 -3.41
C MET A 170 1.22 -17.47 -3.04
N PHE A 171 1.50 -17.11 -1.78
CA PHE A 171 2.87 -16.86 -1.34
C PHE A 171 3.66 -18.14 -1.08
N ASP A 172 3.01 -19.24 -0.67
CA ASP A 172 3.68 -20.53 -0.41
C ASP A 172 4.08 -21.25 -1.71
N THR A 173 3.22 -21.23 -2.73
CA THR A 173 3.52 -21.80 -4.07
C THR A 173 4.74 -21.15 -4.73
N LEU A 174 5.05 -19.90 -4.37
CA LEU A 174 6.13 -19.11 -4.94
C LEU A 174 7.37 -19.01 -4.03
N SER A 175 7.28 -19.51 -2.80
CA SER A 175 8.38 -19.53 -1.83
C SER A 175 9.06 -20.91 -1.74
N ASP A 176 8.58 -21.91 -2.48
CA ASP A 176 9.22 -23.21 -2.58
C ASP A 176 10.46 -23.11 -3.49
N PRO A 177 11.69 -23.33 -2.97
CA PRO A 177 12.90 -23.34 -3.78
C PRO A 177 12.89 -24.44 -4.86
N ALA A 178 12.00 -25.42 -4.80
CA ALA A 178 11.86 -26.46 -5.82
C ALA A 178 11.11 -26.00 -7.09
N THR A 179 10.31 -24.93 -7.04
CA THR A 179 9.55 -24.44 -8.21
C THR A 179 10.39 -23.55 -9.14
N GLY A 180 11.63 -23.21 -8.75
CA GLY A 180 12.61 -22.50 -9.57
C GLY A 180 13.50 -23.38 -10.46
N LEU A 181 13.33 -24.71 -10.41
CA LEU A 181 14.10 -25.66 -11.22
C LEU A 181 13.15 -26.66 -11.93
N GLY A 182 12.54 -26.21 -13.03
CA GLY A 182 11.84 -27.06 -14.00
C GLY A 182 10.77 -26.25 -14.75
N ALA A 183 10.79 -26.08 -16.07
CA ALA A 183 11.50 -26.80 -17.12
C ALA A 183 11.87 -25.85 -18.27
N VAL A 184 13.00 -26.17 -18.91
CA VAL A 184 13.36 -25.81 -20.29
C VAL A 184 12.46 -26.55 -21.28
#